data_AF-A0A5P2UE39-F1
#
_entry.id   AF-A0A5P2UE39-F1
#
_cell.length_a   1.000
_cell.length_b   1.000
_cell.length_c   1.000
_cell.angle_alpha   90.00
_cell.angle_beta   90.00
_cell.angle_gamma   90.00
#
_symmetry.space_group_name_H-M   'P 1'
#
loop_
_entity.id
_entity.type
_entity.pdbx_description
1 polymer ?
#
loop_
_entity_poly.entity_id
_entity_poly.type
_entity_poly.pdbx_seq_one_letter_code
_entity_poly.pdbx_strand_id
1 'polypeptide(L)'
;MFPRPDISLVPRPDSLTLHPGHFTLDAHTALRAGPGTEDAAALLREVLAPATALPLPPRSDGRIVLLLDPALGGLGAEGYGLGISPEAVVLRAARPAGLLLGVQTLRQLLPPETLADAPQRRTGWTLPCLRITDRPRFVWRGALLDVARHFQPVSYLRRFVDLLALHKLNVLHLHLTDDQGWRMPVAAYPRLTETGGRRRESDGDGIPHEGAYSRAELVDLVAYAARRGVSVVPEIEMPGHTRAALAAYPHLGNRPGTRLETWTRWGVCENILGVHDEVFDFCRTVLDEVSEVFPSPYVHIGGDECPRTEWEASGAARARAAAEGLAGPGELHGWFMRTVAAHLTSLGRRPLGWTETGTELPSDFTILTWRDAEHGRRAALRGHDVVMAPFRSTYLDYPQSADPGEPRGQDGGVLDLRGVYDNDPAPAHWEPEAARRVLGTQAQLWTEYARTPEQLDYLAFPRLCALAETAWSAHRDWPGFLHRLGHHRTRLAALGVRGRTPHPTGPTPYPTGPTPHTVPVP
;
A
#
# COMPACT_ATOMS: atom_id res chain seq x y z
N MET A 1 -10.09 43.03 -8.71
CA MET A 1 -10.07 41.65 -9.24
C MET A 1 -9.51 40.78 -8.12
N PHE A 2 -10.34 39.99 -7.43
CA PHE A 2 -9.82 39.05 -6.43
C PHE A 2 -8.92 38.03 -7.14
N PRO A 3 -7.74 37.70 -6.61
CA PRO A 3 -6.90 36.66 -7.19
C PRO A 3 -7.71 35.36 -7.26
N ARG A 4 -7.64 34.66 -8.40
CA ARG A 4 -8.29 33.36 -8.54
C ARG A 4 -7.70 32.43 -7.47
N PRO A 5 -8.53 31.70 -6.70
CA PRO A 5 -8.02 30.75 -5.72
C PRO A 5 -7.18 29.69 -6.44
N ASP A 6 -5.98 29.47 -5.95
CA ASP A 6 -5.06 28.47 -6.48
C ASP A 6 -5.41 27.10 -5.91
N ILE A 7 -6.00 26.23 -6.74
CA ILE A 7 -6.48 24.91 -6.31
C ILE A 7 -5.36 23.88 -6.41
N SER A 8 -4.75 23.61 -5.27
CA SER A 8 -3.67 22.64 -5.14
C SER A 8 -4.17 21.28 -4.65
N LEU A 9 -4.66 20.42 -5.55
CA LEU A 9 -5.09 19.05 -5.24
C LEU A 9 -4.01 18.02 -5.61
N VAL A 10 -3.80 17.05 -4.72
CA VAL A 10 -2.85 15.94 -4.94
C VAL A 10 -3.54 14.63 -4.54
N PRO A 11 -3.84 13.72 -5.48
CA PRO A 11 -3.55 13.80 -6.92
C PRO A 11 -4.40 14.82 -7.67
N ARG A 12 -3.89 15.28 -8.83
CA ARG A 12 -4.63 16.16 -9.76
C ARG A 12 -5.90 15.48 -10.28
N PRO A 13 -7.07 16.14 -10.25
CA PRO A 13 -8.29 15.58 -10.84
C PRO A 13 -8.26 15.59 -12.37
N ASP A 14 -9.02 14.68 -12.99
CA ASP A 14 -9.14 14.55 -14.45
C ASP A 14 -9.64 15.86 -15.10
N SER A 15 -10.69 16.47 -14.54
CA SER A 15 -11.20 17.78 -14.97
C SER A 15 -11.59 18.66 -13.78
N LEU A 16 -11.22 19.95 -13.85
CA LEU A 16 -11.58 20.98 -12.87
C LEU A 16 -11.89 22.30 -13.57
N THR A 17 -13.03 22.89 -13.24
CA THR A 17 -13.43 24.25 -13.68
C THR A 17 -13.76 25.10 -12.47
N LEU A 18 -13.12 26.26 -12.34
CA LEU A 18 -13.41 27.24 -11.30
C LEU A 18 -14.61 28.12 -11.66
N HIS A 19 -15.42 28.44 -10.68
CA HIS A 19 -16.52 29.39 -10.77
C HIS A 19 -16.35 30.52 -9.74
N PRO A 20 -16.92 31.72 -9.98
CA PRO A 20 -16.90 32.79 -8.99
C PRO A 20 -17.65 32.40 -7.70
N GLY A 21 -17.15 32.86 -6.55
CA GLY A 21 -17.82 32.70 -5.26
C GLY A 21 -17.26 31.54 -4.40
N HIS A 22 -17.88 31.36 -3.23
CA HIS A 22 -17.55 30.31 -2.28
C HIS A 22 -18.81 29.79 -1.59
N PHE A 23 -18.76 28.53 -1.15
CA PHE A 23 -19.71 27.95 -0.21
C PHE A 23 -19.12 28.02 1.20
N THR A 24 -19.91 28.46 2.19
CA THR A 24 -19.47 28.52 3.59
C THR A 24 -20.08 27.38 4.39
N LEU A 25 -19.24 26.59 5.05
CA LEU A 25 -19.68 25.65 6.08
C LEU A 25 -19.74 26.36 7.43
N ASP A 26 -20.93 26.33 8.02
CA ASP A 26 -21.25 26.91 9.31
C ASP A 26 -22.10 25.93 10.14
N ALA A 27 -22.49 26.35 11.34
CA ALA A 27 -23.29 25.53 12.26
C ALA A 27 -24.69 25.16 11.73
N HIS A 28 -25.18 25.84 10.69
CA HIS A 28 -26.46 25.58 10.04
C HIS A 28 -26.32 24.70 8.80
N THR A 29 -25.11 24.40 8.36
CA THR A 29 -24.87 23.50 7.24
C THR A 29 -25.28 22.07 7.61
N ALA A 30 -26.26 21.55 6.87
CA ALA A 30 -26.80 20.21 7.03
C ALA A 30 -26.48 19.33 5.81
N LEU A 31 -26.49 18.01 6.03
CA LEU A 31 -26.17 17.00 5.03
C LEU A 31 -27.45 16.27 4.58
N ARG A 32 -27.66 16.21 3.26
CA ARG A 32 -28.66 15.36 2.61
C ARG A 32 -27.98 14.13 2.02
N ALA A 33 -28.16 12.98 2.66
CA ALA A 33 -27.72 11.69 2.16
C ALA A 33 -28.85 11.02 1.36
N GLY A 34 -28.59 10.66 0.10
CA GLY A 34 -29.48 9.78 -0.66
C GLY A 34 -29.34 8.31 -0.25
N PRO A 35 -30.23 7.41 -0.69
CA PRO A 35 -30.12 5.98 -0.43
C PRO A 35 -28.77 5.41 -0.89
N GLY A 36 -28.11 4.62 -0.06
CA GLY A 36 -26.81 3.99 -0.38
C GLY A 36 -25.60 4.92 -0.22
N THR A 37 -25.77 6.10 0.39
CA THR A 37 -24.69 7.08 0.65
C THR A 37 -24.28 7.17 2.11
N GLU A 38 -24.79 6.26 2.95
CA GLU A 38 -24.66 6.27 4.41
C GLU A 38 -23.19 6.25 4.85
N ASP A 39 -22.36 5.40 4.25
CA ASP A 39 -20.93 5.30 4.57
C ASP A 39 -20.16 6.57 4.22
N ALA A 40 -20.45 7.18 3.07
CA ALA A 40 -19.82 8.43 2.67
C ALA A 40 -20.27 9.61 3.55
N ALA A 41 -21.54 9.62 3.97
CA ALA A 41 -22.08 10.58 4.92
C ALA A 41 -21.42 10.44 6.31
N ALA A 42 -21.25 9.21 6.78
CA ALA A 42 -20.56 8.91 8.04
C ALA A 42 -19.09 9.34 7.97
N LEU A 43 -18.37 8.95 6.89
CA LEU A 43 -16.98 9.33 6.69
C LEU A 43 -16.81 10.86 6.65
N LEU A 44 -17.66 11.58 5.91
CA LEU A 44 -17.56 13.04 5.82
C LEU A 44 -17.72 13.71 7.19
N ARG A 45 -18.61 13.21 8.03
CA ARG A 45 -18.75 13.71 9.41
C ARG A 45 -17.52 13.35 10.25
N GLU A 46 -17.10 12.09 10.21
CA GLU A 46 -15.96 11.56 10.95
C GLU A 46 -14.68 12.39 10.69
N VAL A 47 -14.40 12.69 9.42
CA VAL A 47 -13.15 13.37 9.04
C VAL A 47 -13.18 14.89 9.20
N LEU A 48 -14.36 15.51 9.34
CA LEU A 48 -14.48 16.96 9.53
C LEU A 48 -14.74 17.36 10.98
N ALA A 49 -15.38 16.50 11.78
CA ALA A 49 -15.77 16.80 13.14
C ALA A 49 -14.59 17.25 14.04
N PRO A 50 -13.40 16.62 14.02
CA PRO A 50 -12.32 16.95 14.95
C PRO A 50 -11.89 18.42 14.87
N ALA A 51 -11.61 18.92 13.65
CA ALA A 51 -11.14 20.29 13.46
C ALA A 51 -12.26 21.33 13.44
N THR A 52 -13.41 21.01 12.87
CA THR A 52 -14.46 22.00 12.57
C THR A 52 -15.53 22.11 13.65
N ALA A 53 -15.70 21.07 14.47
CA ALA A 53 -16.82 20.89 15.40
C ALA A 53 -18.22 21.00 14.73
N LEU A 54 -18.30 20.87 13.40
CA LEU A 54 -19.56 20.97 12.68
C LEU A 54 -20.32 19.62 12.71
N PRO A 55 -21.60 19.61 13.14
CA PRO A 55 -22.36 18.37 13.27
C PRO A 55 -22.85 17.79 11.94
N LEU A 56 -23.05 18.64 10.92
CA LEU A 56 -23.63 18.28 9.62
C LEU A 56 -24.88 17.37 9.75
N PRO A 57 -25.93 17.82 10.47
CA PRO A 57 -27.07 16.99 10.80
C PRO A 57 -27.77 16.49 9.53
N PRO A 58 -28.33 15.27 9.54
CA PRO A 58 -29.10 14.76 8.41
C PRO A 58 -30.37 15.60 8.22
N ARG A 59 -30.53 16.21 7.04
CA ARG A 59 -31.76 16.92 6.66
C ARG A 59 -32.09 16.75 5.19
N SER A 60 -33.37 16.67 4.85
CA SER A 60 -33.85 16.57 3.47
C SER A 60 -33.57 17.82 2.63
N ASP A 61 -33.43 18.98 3.27
CA ASP A 61 -33.06 20.28 2.71
C ASP A 61 -31.58 20.64 2.94
N GLY A 62 -30.74 19.65 3.32
CA GLY A 62 -29.31 19.86 3.54
C GLY A 62 -28.60 20.37 2.28
N ARG A 63 -27.68 21.33 2.48
CA ARG A 63 -26.91 21.98 1.41
C ARG A 63 -25.68 21.19 0.96
N ILE A 64 -25.24 20.20 1.75
CA ILE A 64 -24.27 19.19 1.28
C ILE A 64 -25.06 17.95 0.87
N VAL A 65 -25.03 17.62 -0.42
CA VAL A 65 -25.87 16.59 -1.02
C VAL A 65 -25.00 15.46 -1.56
N LEU A 66 -25.21 14.24 -1.04
CA LEU A 66 -24.55 13.02 -1.51
C LEU A 66 -25.56 12.15 -2.26
N LEU A 67 -25.25 11.74 -3.49
CA LEU A 67 -26.16 10.94 -4.31
C LEU A 67 -25.43 9.83 -5.05
N LEU A 68 -26.02 8.63 -5.06
CA LEU A 68 -25.72 7.65 -6.08
C LEU A 68 -26.53 7.95 -7.34
N ASP A 69 -25.83 8.04 -8.46
CA ASP A 69 -26.41 8.27 -9.78
C ASP A 69 -25.87 7.19 -10.74
N PRO A 70 -26.55 6.04 -10.86
CA PRO A 70 -26.12 4.97 -11.76
C PRO A 70 -26.06 5.39 -13.24
N ALA A 71 -26.72 6.48 -13.62
CA ALA A 71 -26.68 7.05 -14.97
C ALA A 71 -25.45 7.94 -15.22
N LEU A 72 -24.63 8.19 -14.18
CA LEU A 72 -23.35 8.88 -14.30
C LEU A 72 -22.33 7.98 -15.04
N GLY A 73 -22.47 7.94 -16.37
CA GLY A 73 -21.66 7.14 -17.27
C GLY A 73 -20.24 7.66 -17.44
N GLY A 74 -19.34 6.78 -17.90
CA GLY A 74 -17.98 7.15 -18.30
C GLY A 74 -16.96 7.33 -17.16
N LEU A 75 -17.37 7.21 -15.90
CA LEU A 75 -16.49 7.42 -14.73
C LEU A 75 -16.07 6.13 -14.00
N GLY A 76 -16.63 4.98 -14.37
CA GLY A 76 -16.28 3.69 -13.77
C GLY A 76 -16.80 3.52 -12.32
N ALA A 77 -16.23 2.55 -11.60
CA ALA A 77 -16.68 2.21 -10.24
C ALA A 77 -16.20 3.19 -9.15
N GLU A 78 -15.14 3.94 -9.43
CA GLU A 78 -14.47 4.81 -8.45
C GLU A 78 -14.52 6.30 -8.83
N GLY A 79 -15.10 6.64 -9.97
CA GLY A 79 -15.21 8.03 -10.40
C GLY A 79 -16.40 8.77 -9.80
N TYR A 80 -16.28 10.09 -9.75
CA TYR A 80 -17.26 10.98 -9.11
C TYR A 80 -17.34 12.34 -9.81
N GLY A 81 -18.48 13.01 -9.62
CA GLY A 81 -18.70 14.40 -9.98
C GLY A 81 -18.92 15.24 -8.73
N LEU A 82 -18.23 16.36 -8.61
CA LEU A 82 -18.36 17.31 -7.50
C LEU A 82 -18.69 18.70 -8.03
N GLY A 83 -19.84 19.24 -7.63
CA GLY A 83 -20.23 20.62 -7.90
C GLY A 83 -20.31 21.43 -6.62
N ILE A 84 -19.71 22.62 -6.61
CA ILE A 84 -19.76 23.56 -5.49
C ILE A 84 -20.24 24.90 -6.01
N SER A 85 -21.31 25.40 -5.40
CA SER A 85 -21.96 26.69 -5.65
C SER A 85 -22.18 27.41 -4.33
N PRO A 86 -22.52 28.71 -4.30
CA PRO A 86 -22.87 29.39 -3.06
C PRO A 86 -24.06 28.74 -2.32
N GLU A 87 -24.95 28.06 -3.05
CA GLU A 87 -26.17 27.48 -2.50
C GLU A 87 -25.95 26.04 -1.99
N ALA A 88 -25.10 25.25 -2.64
CA ALA A 88 -24.92 23.83 -2.31
C ALA A 88 -23.58 23.24 -2.75
N VAL A 89 -23.19 22.18 -2.04
CA VAL A 89 -22.16 21.19 -2.41
C VAL A 89 -22.87 19.92 -2.84
N VAL A 90 -22.63 19.45 -4.06
CA VAL A 90 -23.27 18.24 -4.61
C VAL A 90 -22.18 17.27 -5.04
N LEU A 91 -22.10 16.13 -4.35
CA LEU A 91 -21.19 15.03 -4.67
C LEU A 91 -22.00 13.83 -5.18
N ARG A 92 -21.68 13.37 -6.39
CA ARG A 92 -22.36 12.25 -7.06
C ARG A 92 -21.37 11.21 -7.54
N ALA A 93 -21.75 9.94 -7.50
CA ALA A 93 -20.99 8.86 -8.10
C ALA A 93 -21.91 7.72 -8.56
N ALA A 94 -21.44 6.89 -9.49
CA ALA A 94 -22.20 5.71 -9.92
C ALA A 94 -22.23 4.60 -8.85
N ARG A 95 -21.20 4.55 -7.99
CA ARG A 95 -21.02 3.55 -6.92
C ARG A 95 -20.50 4.22 -5.64
N PRO A 96 -20.69 3.60 -4.46
CA PRO A 96 -20.26 4.16 -3.17
C PRO A 96 -18.77 4.56 -3.12
N ALA A 97 -17.87 3.79 -3.73
CA ALA A 97 -16.43 4.07 -3.72
C ALA A 97 -16.09 5.46 -4.29
N GLY A 98 -16.76 5.90 -5.35
CA GLY A 98 -16.57 7.25 -5.90
C GLY A 98 -16.96 8.36 -4.92
N LEU A 99 -17.98 8.15 -4.08
CA LEU A 99 -18.34 9.11 -3.03
C LEU A 99 -17.25 9.20 -1.95
N LEU A 100 -16.67 8.08 -1.54
CA LEU A 100 -15.55 8.07 -0.58
C LEU A 100 -14.37 8.88 -1.10
N LEU A 101 -14.02 8.73 -2.39
CA LEU A 101 -12.95 9.47 -3.05
C LEU A 101 -13.27 10.96 -3.21
N GLY A 102 -14.54 11.29 -3.49
CA GLY A 102 -15.01 12.67 -3.54
C GLY A 102 -14.98 13.38 -2.19
N VAL A 103 -15.22 12.66 -1.08
CA VAL A 103 -15.01 13.18 0.28
C VAL A 103 -13.56 13.59 0.49
N GLN A 104 -12.59 12.82 -0.02
CA GLN A 104 -11.17 13.17 0.12
C GLN A 104 -10.82 14.44 -0.67
N THR A 105 -11.42 14.65 -1.85
CA THR A 105 -11.28 15.91 -2.58
C THR A 105 -11.89 17.08 -1.82
N LEU A 106 -13.08 16.90 -1.21
CA LEU A 106 -13.68 17.93 -0.33
C LEU A 106 -12.75 18.29 0.83
N ARG A 107 -12.14 17.30 1.49
CA ARG A 107 -11.16 17.52 2.56
C ARG A 107 -9.97 18.35 2.09
N GLN A 108 -9.45 18.10 0.89
CA GLN A 108 -8.33 18.88 0.36
C GLN A 108 -8.73 20.29 -0.12
N LEU A 109 -9.99 20.49 -0.54
CA LEU A 109 -10.50 21.81 -0.94
C LEU A 109 -10.74 22.74 0.26
N LEU A 110 -10.97 22.18 1.45
CA LEU A 110 -11.05 22.94 2.68
C LEU A 110 -9.66 23.47 3.11
N PRO A 111 -9.62 24.53 3.93
CA PRO A 111 -8.37 25.01 4.52
C PRO A 111 -7.62 23.89 5.27
N PRO A 112 -6.28 23.82 5.20
CA PRO A 112 -5.48 22.75 5.81
C PRO A 112 -5.77 22.50 7.29
N GLU A 113 -6.16 23.53 8.04
CA GLU A 113 -6.50 23.45 9.46
C GLU A 113 -7.68 22.50 9.72
N THR A 114 -8.55 22.26 8.73
CA THR A 114 -9.64 21.29 8.83
C THR A 114 -9.18 19.83 8.86
N LEU A 115 -7.89 19.57 8.61
CA LEU A 115 -7.30 18.24 8.66
C LEU A 115 -6.67 17.91 10.02
N ALA A 116 -6.62 18.87 10.94
CA ALA A 116 -6.12 18.64 12.29
C ALA A 116 -7.03 17.67 13.07
N ASP A 117 -6.44 16.99 14.05
CA ASP A 117 -7.13 16.05 14.95
C ASP A 117 -7.78 16.73 16.16
N ALA A 118 -7.69 18.06 16.26
CA ALA A 118 -8.19 18.86 17.36
C ALA A 118 -8.99 20.09 16.89
N PRO A 119 -9.98 20.55 17.69
CA PRO A 119 -10.81 21.70 17.33
C PRO A 119 -10.00 22.96 17.06
N GLN A 120 -10.31 23.63 15.95
CA GLN A 120 -9.67 24.87 15.54
C GLN A 120 -10.46 26.09 16.01
N ARG A 121 -9.78 27.18 16.34
CA ARG A 121 -10.42 28.45 16.77
C ARG A 121 -11.11 29.18 15.61
N ARG A 122 -10.74 28.87 14.38
CA ARG A 122 -11.27 29.48 13.17
C ARG A 122 -12.71 29.04 12.93
N THR A 123 -13.55 29.98 12.52
CA THR A 123 -14.91 29.73 12.03
C THR A 123 -15.03 30.21 10.58
N GLY A 124 -16.10 29.80 9.88
CA GLY A 124 -16.31 30.18 8.47
C GLY A 124 -15.38 29.42 7.51
N TRP A 125 -15.51 28.09 7.50
CA TRP A 125 -14.78 27.23 6.57
C TRP A 125 -15.36 27.44 5.17
N THR A 126 -14.51 27.74 4.19
CA THR A 126 -14.98 28.06 2.84
C THR A 126 -14.48 27.04 1.83
N LEU A 127 -15.34 26.73 0.88
CA LEU A 127 -15.03 25.95 -0.31
C LEU A 127 -15.14 26.86 -1.53
N PRO A 128 -14.16 26.87 -2.45
CA PRO A 128 -14.28 27.61 -3.70
C PRO A 128 -15.39 27.01 -4.57
N CYS A 129 -16.15 27.86 -5.28
CA CYS A 129 -17.12 27.36 -6.24
C CYS A 129 -16.40 26.73 -7.44
N LEU A 130 -16.76 25.50 -7.79
CA LEU A 130 -16.09 24.74 -8.83
C LEU A 130 -16.94 23.58 -9.33
N ARG A 131 -16.50 22.98 -10.43
CA ARG A 131 -16.97 21.68 -10.91
C ARG A 131 -15.77 20.77 -11.16
N ILE A 132 -15.82 19.58 -10.60
CA ILE A 132 -14.83 18.51 -10.80
C ILE A 132 -15.55 17.28 -11.37
N THR A 133 -14.87 16.62 -12.31
CA THR A 133 -15.19 15.27 -12.77
C THR A 133 -13.89 14.50 -12.72
N ASP A 134 -13.88 13.36 -12.04
CA ASP A 134 -12.63 12.71 -11.67
C ASP A 134 -12.79 11.19 -11.57
N ARG A 135 -11.72 10.46 -11.88
CA ARG A 135 -11.67 9.01 -11.88
C ARG A 135 -10.21 8.54 -11.85
N PRO A 136 -9.92 7.35 -11.29
CA PRO A 136 -8.56 6.83 -11.30
C PRO A 136 -8.13 6.39 -12.71
N ARG A 137 -6.82 6.50 -12.99
CA ARG A 137 -6.16 5.88 -14.14
C ARG A 137 -6.04 4.36 -13.98
N PHE A 138 -5.72 3.89 -12.78
CA PHE A 138 -5.49 2.47 -12.47
C PHE A 138 -6.40 1.98 -11.35
N VAL A 139 -6.82 0.71 -11.41
CA VAL A 139 -7.70 0.09 -10.41
C VAL A 139 -6.97 -0.33 -9.14
N TRP A 140 -5.65 -0.58 -9.23
CA TRP A 140 -4.78 -0.88 -8.08
C TRP A 140 -3.85 0.31 -7.78
N ARG A 141 -3.98 0.86 -6.57
CA ARG A 141 -3.19 2.02 -6.13
C ARG A 141 -2.75 1.77 -4.70
N GLY A 142 -1.64 1.07 -4.53
CA GLY A 142 -1.26 0.47 -3.27
C GLY A 142 -0.10 1.15 -2.54
N ALA A 143 0.03 0.82 -1.26
CA ALA A 143 1.28 0.89 -0.53
C ALA A 143 1.44 -0.35 0.34
N LEU A 144 2.61 -1.00 0.27
CA LEU A 144 3.03 -1.99 1.26
C LEU A 144 3.57 -1.28 2.49
N LEU A 145 3.22 -1.82 3.66
CA LEU A 145 3.88 -1.51 4.91
C LEU A 145 4.38 -2.81 5.54
N ASP A 146 5.69 -2.90 5.70
CA ASP A 146 6.34 -3.98 6.44
C ASP A 146 6.21 -3.74 7.94
N VAL A 147 5.57 -4.69 8.60
CA VAL A 147 5.43 -4.72 10.07
C VAL A 147 6.16 -5.94 10.66
N ALA A 148 6.72 -6.79 9.81
CA ALA A 148 7.50 -7.96 10.19
C ALA A 148 8.90 -7.56 10.67
N ARG A 149 9.62 -6.69 9.95
CA ARG A 149 10.97 -6.25 10.35
C ARG A 149 10.89 -5.31 11.55
N HIS A 150 10.05 -4.27 11.52
CA HIS A 150 9.72 -3.48 12.71
C HIS A 150 8.21 -3.31 12.91
N PHE A 151 7.71 -3.85 14.02
CA PHE A 151 6.31 -3.81 14.39
C PHE A 151 5.80 -2.36 14.56
N GLN A 152 4.64 -2.07 13.97
CA GLN A 152 3.93 -0.81 14.15
C GLN A 152 2.61 -1.05 14.89
N PRO A 153 2.23 -0.20 15.87
CA PRO A 153 0.97 -0.34 16.57
C PRO A 153 -0.22 -0.13 15.63
N VAL A 154 -1.36 -0.76 15.93
CA VAL A 154 -2.58 -0.65 15.10
C VAL A 154 -3.07 0.78 14.94
N SER A 155 -2.80 1.66 15.91
CA SER A 155 -3.08 3.10 15.81
C SER A 155 -2.32 3.78 14.67
N TYR A 156 -1.06 3.39 14.44
CA TYR A 156 -0.28 3.85 13.29
C TYR A 156 -0.87 3.32 11.99
N LEU A 157 -1.26 2.04 11.93
CA LEU A 157 -1.89 1.45 10.74
C LEU A 157 -3.18 2.21 10.35
N ARG A 158 -4.02 2.57 11.31
CA ARG A 158 -5.20 3.41 11.07
C ARG A 158 -4.84 4.79 10.52
N ARG A 159 -3.84 5.45 11.11
CA ARG A 159 -3.34 6.75 10.60
C ARG A 159 -2.79 6.60 9.18
N PHE A 160 -2.07 5.52 8.88
CA PHE A 160 -1.56 5.26 7.55
C PHE A 160 -2.69 5.04 6.55
N VAL A 161 -3.73 4.30 6.89
CA VAL A 161 -4.95 4.16 6.08
C VAL A 161 -5.63 5.51 5.80
N ASP A 162 -5.73 6.41 6.79
CA ASP A 162 -6.23 7.77 6.58
C ASP A 162 -5.41 8.54 5.54
N LEU A 163 -4.09 8.38 5.59
CA LEU A 163 -3.17 8.99 4.64
C LEU A 163 -3.30 8.38 3.25
N LEU A 164 -3.41 7.05 3.12
CA LEU A 164 -3.67 6.38 1.84
C LEU A 164 -4.97 6.90 1.21
N ALA A 165 -6.05 6.93 1.99
CA ALA A 165 -7.35 7.38 1.54
C ALA A 165 -7.32 8.85 1.08
N LEU A 166 -6.69 9.75 1.84
CA LEU A 166 -6.57 11.16 1.46
C LEU A 166 -5.89 11.36 0.10
N HIS A 167 -4.92 10.50 -0.23
CA HIS A 167 -4.20 10.49 -1.51
C HIS A 167 -4.85 9.56 -2.55
N LYS A 168 -6.05 9.05 -2.28
CA LYS A 168 -6.84 8.17 -3.17
C LYS A 168 -6.16 6.84 -3.52
N LEU A 169 -5.24 6.38 -2.66
CA LEU A 169 -4.71 5.02 -2.68
C LEU A 169 -5.74 4.08 -2.05
N ASN A 170 -5.99 2.92 -2.66
CA ASN A 170 -7.07 2.00 -2.28
C ASN A 170 -6.59 0.64 -1.76
N VAL A 171 -5.28 0.41 -1.68
CA VAL A 171 -4.72 -0.84 -1.14
C VAL A 171 -3.68 -0.54 -0.07
N LEU A 172 -3.89 -1.10 1.12
CA LEU A 172 -2.84 -1.34 2.10
C LEU A 172 -2.39 -2.80 1.94
N HIS A 173 -1.19 -3.02 1.42
CA HIS A 173 -0.56 -4.34 1.41
C HIS A 173 0.18 -4.50 2.75
N LEU A 174 -0.27 -5.43 3.60
CA LEU A 174 0.24 -5.56 4.96
C LEU A 174 1.15 -6.79 5.05
N HIS A 175 2.46 -6.54 5.07
CA HIS A 175 3.49 -7.56 5.16
C HIS A 175 3.66 -8.02 6.62
N LEU A 176 2.97 -9.12 6.96
CA LEU A 176 2.73 -9.55 8.35
C LEU A 176 3.78 -10.52 8.89
N THR A 177 4.57 -11.14 8.01
CA THR A 177 5.48 -12.24 8.40
C THR A 177 6.77 -12.15 7.62
N ASP A 178 7.89 -12.35 8.32
CA ASP A 178 9.20 -12.50 7.71
C ASP A 178 10.13 -13.27 8.67
N ASP A 179 11.41 -13.40 8.32
CA ASP A 179 12.43 -14.06 9.13
C ASP A 179 12.61 -13.41 10.51
N GLN A 180 12.42 -12.09 10.61
CA GLN A 180 12.65 -11.31 11.84
C GLN A 180 11.38 -11.10 12.67
N GLY A 181 10.23 -11.62 12.24
CA GLY A 181 8.99 -11.47 12.98
C GLY A 181 7.73 -12.04 12.34
N TRP A 182 6.86 -12.62 13.15
CA TRP A 182 5.51 -13.03 12.77
C TRP A 182 4.46 -12.22 13.55
N ARG A 183 3.57 -11.50 12.86
CA ARG A 183 2.70 -10.48 13.47
C ARG A 183 1.22 -10.82 13.55
N MET A 184 0.76 -11.88 12.90
CA MET A 184 -0.64 -12.30 12.92
C MET A 184 -0.85 -13.52 13.83
N PRO A 185 -1.82 -13.53 14.75
CA PRO A 185 -2.09 -14.73 15.54
C PRO A 185 -2.78 -15.78 14.66
N VAL A 186 -2.44 -17.05 14.88
CA VAL A 186 -3.11 -18.20 14.27
C VAL A 186 -3.48 -19.16 15.39
N ALA A 187 -4.76 -19.44 15.57
CA ALA A 187 -5.29 -20.14 16.75
C ALA A 187 -4.67 -21.54 16.92
N ALA A 188 -4.47 -22.26 15.82
CA ALA A 188 -3.84 -23.57 15.81
C ALA A 188 -2.32 -23.51 16.10
N TYR A 189 -1.69 -22.36 15.88
CA TYR A 189 -0.25 -22.17 15.98
C TYR A 189 0.12 -20.95 16.87
N PRO A 190 -0.24 -20.96 18.17
CA PRO A 190 -0.05 -19.80 19.05
C PRO A 190 1.41 -19.37 19.19
N ARG A 191 2.37 -20.30 19.03
CA ARG A 191 3.80 -19.99 19.13
C ARG A 191 4.32 -19.12 17.99
N LEU A 192 3.57 -18.97 16.90
CA LEU A 192 3.94 -18.04 15.82
C LEU A 192 4.07 -16.62 16.38
N THR A 193 3.15 -16.17 17.23
CA THR A 193 3.26 -14.86 17.88
C THR A 193 4.01 -14.92 19.23
N GLU A 194 3.88 -16.00 20.01
CA GLU A 194 4.56 -16.08 21.32
C GLU A 194 6.09 -16.17 21.19
N THR A 195 6.57 -16.94 20.20
CA THR A 195 8.00 -17.12 19.90
C THR A 195 8.39 -16.28 18.68
N GLY A 196 7.73 -16.48 17.54
CA GLY A 196 8.07 -15.79 16.28
C GLY A 196 7.76 -14.29 16.28
N GLY A 197 6.92 -13.80 17.19
CA GLY A 197 6.66 -12.37 17.37
C GLY A 197 7.77 -11.61 18.09
N ARG A 198 8.87 -12.27 18.47
CA ARG A 198 9.96 -11.70 19.28
C ARG A 198 11.32 -12.05 18.68
N ARG A 199 12.28 -11.12 18.80
CA ARG A 199 13.70 -11.37 18.53
C ARG A 199 14.57 -10.67 19.57
N ARG A 200 15.79 -11.19 19.75
CA ARG A 200 16.71 -10.74 20.81
C ARG A 200 17.30 -9.35 20.56
N GLU A 201 17.55 -8.99 19.30
CA GLU A 201 18.16 -7.72 18.88
C GLU A 201 17.90 -7.48 17.38
N SER A 202 18.27 -6.30 16.89
CA SER A 202 18.18 -5.94 15.47
C SER A 202 19.53 -5.44 14.98
N ASP A 203 20.18 -6.19 14.09
CA ASP A 203 21.48 -5.83 13.49
C ASP A 203 22.57 -5.52 14.54
N GLY A 204 22.59 -6.31 15.63
CA GLY A 204 23.59 -6.20 16.69
C GLY A 204 23.39 -5.04 17.66
N ASP A 205 22.24 -4.36 17.66
CA ASP A 205 21.96 -3.24 18.57
C ASP A 205 21.74 -3.63 20.03
N GLY A 206 21.59 -4.92 20.33
CA GLY A 206 21.35 -5.44 21.67
C GLY A 206 19.99 -5.12 22.27
N ILE A 207 19.03 -4.62 21.48
CA ILE A 207 17.70 -4.20 21.95
C ILE A 207 16.64 -5.22 21.52
N PRO A 208 16.01 -5.95 22.47
CA PRO A 208 14.92 -6.86 22.14
C PRO A 208 13.78 -6.14 21.41
N HIS A 209 13.23 -6.79 20.38
CA HIS A 209 12.10 -6.28 19.62
C HIS A 209 10.98 -7.31 19.62
N GLU A 210 9.77 -6.86 19.92
CA GLU A 210 8.57 -7.70 19.97
C GLU A 210 7.32 -6.98 19.46
N GLY A 211 6.30 -7.76 19.12
CA GLY A 211 4.98 -7.25 18.77
C GLY A 211 4.21 -8.23 17.90
N ALA A 212 2.91 -8.30 18.11
CA ALA A 212 1.96 -9.01 17.27
C ALA A 212 0.59 -8.35 17.46
N TYR A 213 -0.24 -8.43 16.42
CA TYR A 213 -1.63 -7.98 16.51
C TYR A 213 -2.47 -9.07 17.20
N SER A 214 -3.59 -8.66 17.76
CA SER A 214 -4.70 -9.57 18.05
C SER A 214 -5.59 -9.73 16.82
N ARG A 215 -6.35 -10.83 16.76
CA ARG A 215 -7.38 -11.03 15.72
C ARG A 215 -8.39 -9.88 15.70
N ALA A 216 -8.78 -9.39 16.88
CA ALA A 216 -9.71 -8.27 17.02
C ALA A 216 -9.14 -6.97 16.41
N GLU A 217 -7.87 -6.65 16.67
CA GLU A 217 -7.23 -5.46 16.08
C GLU A 217 -7.17 -5.53 14.55
N LEU A 218 -6.90 -6.71 13.98
CA LEU A 218 -6.87 -6.90 12.52
C LEU A 218 -8.28 -6.79 11.90
N VAL A 219 -9.29 -7.43 12.49
CA VAL A 219 -10.69 -7.31 12.04
C VAL A 219 -11.14 -5.85 12.10
N ASP A 220 -10.83 -5.15 13.19
CA ASP A 220 -11.17 -3.74 13.35
C ASP A 220 -10.43 -2.84 12.36
N LEU A 221 -9.16 -3.13 12.06
CA LEU A 221 -8.37 -2.41 11.06
C LEU A 221 -8.97 -2.58 9.66
N VAL A 222 -9.34 -3.81 9.29
CA VAL A 222 -10.00 -4.12 8.02
C VAL A 222 -11.30 -3.33 7.89
N ALA A 223 -12.15 -3.35 8.92
CA ALA A 223 -13.41 -2.60 8.92
C ALA A 223 -13.17 -1.08 8.85
N TYR A 224 -12.15 -0.59 9.54
CA TYR A 224 -11.75 0.81 9.52
C TYR A 224 -11.27 1.26 8.13
N ALA A 225 -10.46 0.45 7.46
CA ALA A 225 -9.96 0.70 6.11
C ALA A 225 -11.08 0.65 5.06
N ALA A 226 -12.00 -0.31 5.16
CA ALA A 226 -13.13 -0.42 4.25
C ALA A 226 -14.00 0.84 4.22
N ARG A 227 -14.27 1.46 5.39
CA ARG A 227 -15.02 2.74 5.48
C ARG A 227 -14.35 3.92 4.79
N ARG A 228 -13.06 3.79 4.46
CA ARG A 228 -12.25 4.80 3.77
C ARG A 228 -11.96 4.45 2.31
N GLY A 229 -12.51 3.33 1.83
CA GLY A 229 -12.28 2.83 0.47
C GLY A 229 -10.90 2.19 0.29
N VAL A 230 -10.28 1.71 1.37
CA VAL A 230 -8.99 1.03 1.35
C VAL A 230 -9.20 -0.46 1.67
N SER A 231 -8.76 -1.34 0.77
CA SER A 231 -8.68 -2.77 1.01
C SER A 231 -7.37 -3.12 1.69
N VAL A 232 -7.41 -3.99 2.70
CA VAL A 232 -6.21 -4.55 3.35
C VAL A 232 -5.92 -5.91 2.71
N VAL A 233 -4.81 -5.99 1.98
CA VAL A 233 -4.30 -7.24 1.40
C VAL A 233 -3.26 -7.80 2.38
N PRO A 234 -3.52 -8.96 3.02
CA PRO A 234 -2.53 -9.57 3.89
C PRO A 234 -1.46 -10.28 3.08
N GLU A 235 -0.25 -10.31 3.61
CA GLU A 235 0.85 -11.13 3.11
C GLU A 235 1.37 -12.07 4.18
N ILE A 236 1.42 -13.36 3.84
CA ILE A 236 2.10 -14.40 4.60
C ILE A 236 3.18 -14.99 3.70
N GLU A 237 4.42 -14.66 3.99
CA GLU A 237 5.60 -15.12 3.25
C GLU A 237 5.72 -16.63 3.26
N MET A 238 5.95 -17.20 2.07
CA MET A 238 6.29 -18.60 1.87
C MET A 238 6.88 -18.86 0.48
N PRO A 239 7.74 -19.88 0.30
CA PRO A 239 8.37 -20.70 1.33
C PRO A 239 9.65 -20.08 1.93
N GLY A 240 10.17 -19.01 1.31
CA GLY A 240 11.21 -18.15 1.87
C GLY A 240 10.69 -17.27 3.01
N HIS A 241 11.56 -16.45 3.62
CA HIS A 241 11.18 -15.48 4.66
C HIS A 241 10.36 -16.07 5.82
N THR A 242 10.63 -17.32 6.19
CA THR A 242 9.80 -18.09 7.15
C THR A 242 10.52 -18.41 8.45
N ARG A 243 11.70 -17.85 8.70
CA ARG A 243 12.51 -18.22 9.88
C ARG A 243 11.81 -17.95 11.21
N ALA A 244 10.96 -16.93 11.32
CA ALA A 244 10.15 -16.72 12.53
C ALA A 244 9.19 -17.90 12.80
N ALA A 245 8.57 -18.46 11.75
CA ALA A 245 7.74 -19.65 11.85
C ALA A 245 8.57 -20.88 12.21
N LEU A 246 9.76 -21.05 11.63
CA LEU A 246 10.67 -22.15 11.94
C LEU A 246 11.23 -22.08 13.38
N ALA A 247 11.44 -20.89 13.93
CA ALA A 247 11.81 -20.71 15.33
C ALA A 247 10.69 -21.15 16.29
N ALA A 248 9.43 -20.84 15.92
CA ALA A 248 8.25 -21.28 16.66
C ALA A 248 8.02 -22.80 16.53
N TYR A 249 8.13 -23.34 15.31
CA TYR A 249 7.81 -24.73 14.98
C TYR A 249 8.92 -25.35 14.11
N PRO A 250 10.02 -25.84 14.72
CA PRO A 250 11.17 -26.34 13.97
C PRO A 250 10.87 -27.53 13.04
N HIS A 251 9.81 -28.30 13.32
CA HIS A 251 9.41 -29.43 12.48
C HIS A 251 9.00 -29.02 11.06
N LEU A 252 8.61 -27.76 10.84
CA LEU A 252 8.24 -27.24 9.53
C LEU A 252 9.45 -27.04 8.58
N GLY A 253 10.68 -27.07 9.09
CA GLY A 253 11.89 -26.82 8.30
C GLY A 253 12.54 -28.08 7.70
N ASN A 254 13.66 -27.89 7.01
CA ASN A 254 14.43 -28.99 6.42
C ASN A 254 15.36 -29.71 7.42
N ARG A 255 15.57 -29.13 8.61
CA ARG A 255 16.43 -29.66 9.68
C ARG A 255 15.72 -29.56 11.03
N PRO A 256 14.70 -30.39 11.30
CA PRO A 256 13.82 -30.24 12.46
C PRO A 256 14.51 -30.43 13.82
N GLY A 257 15.68 -31.08 13.84
CA GLY A 257 16.52 -31.20 15.04
C GLY A 257 17.33 -29.92 15.37
N THR A 258 17.37 -28.95 14.47
CA THR A 258 18.08 -27.67 14.68
C THR A 258 17.12 -26.66 15.28
N ARG A 259 17.44 -26.16 16.48
CA ARG A 259 16.72 -25.03 17.06
C ARG A 259 17.19 -23.74 16.38
N LEU A 260 16.25 -23.06 15.72
CA LEU A 260 16.45 -21.73 15.18
C LEU A 260 15.87 -20.69 16.14
N GLU A 261 16.48 -19.51 16.14
CA GLU A 261 15.89 -18.29 16.71
C GLU A 261 15.34 -17.43 15.58
N THR A 262 14.33 -16.62 15.89
CA THR A 262 13.88 -15.51 15.03
C THR A 262 15.08 -14.68 14.61
N TRP A 263 15.17 -14.35 13.33
CA TRP A 263 16.39 -13.79 12.79
C TRP A 263 16.64 -12.37 13.31
N THR A 264 17.91 -12.05 13.57
CA THR A 264 18.33 -10.74 14.10
C THR A 264 19.09 -9.91 13.06
N ARG A 265 19.15 -10.40 11.81
CA ARG A 265 19.85 -9.77 10.69
C ARG A 265 18.89 -9.53 9.52
N TRP A 266 19.32 -8.69 8.60
CA TRP A 266 18.64 -8.41 7.33
C TRP A 266 19.23 -9.24 6.20
N GLY A 267 18.52 -9.30 5.07
CA GLY A 267 18.95 -10.00 3.86
C GLY A 267 18.14 -11.27 3.61
N VAL A 268 18.73 -12.21 2.86
CA VAL A 268 18.07 -13.45 2.42
C VAL A 268 18.45 -14.60 3.34
N CYS A 269 17.46 -15.24 3.97
CA CYS A 269 17.69 -16.39 4.83
C CYS A 269 17.68 -17.71 4.05
N GLU A 270 18.68 -18.57 4.26
CA GLU A 270 18.70 -19.91 3.65
C GLU A 270 17.71 -20.89 4.32
N ASN A 271 17.20 -20.56 5.52
CA ASN A 271 16.26 -21.42 6.23
C ASN A 271 14.85 -21.20 5.70
N ILE A 272 14.33 -22.19 4.99
CA ILE A 272 13.02 -22.13 4.33
C ILE A 272 12.12 -23.27 4.80
N LEU A 273 10.83 -23.19 4.49
CA LEU A 273 9.89 -24.28 4.76
C LEU A 273 10.32 -25.58 4.05
N GLY A 274 10.02 -26.71 4.68
CA GLY A 274 10.15 -28.03 4.05
C GLY A 274 9.07 -28.28 3.00
N VAL A 275 9.07 -29.48 2.41
CA VAL A 275 8.08 -29.90 1.39
C VAL A 275 7.38 -31.22 1.76
N HIS A 276 7.32 -31.52 3.06
CA HIS A 276 6.59 -32.66 3.61
C HIS A 276 5.15 -32.25 3.95
N ASP A 277 4.24 -33.22 4.13
CA ASP A 277 2.79 -32.96 4.19
C ASP A 277 2.37 -32.01 5.32
N GLU A 278 3.03 -32.10 6.49
CA GLU A 278 2.76 -31.23 7.64
C GLU A 278 2.97 -29.74 7.33
N VAL A 279 3.90 -29.39 6.44
CA VAL A 279 4.07 -28.00 5.98
C VAL A 279 2.86 -27.51 5.21
N PHE A 280 2.26 -28.36 4.38
CA PHE A 280 1.08 -27.98 3.63
C PHE A 280 -0.17 -27.94 4.50
N ASP A 281 -0.27 -28.79 5.53
CA ASP A 281 -1.30 -28.65 6.58
C ASP A 281 -1.17 -27.31 7.32
N PHE A 282 0.06 -26.92 7.67
CA PHE A 282 0.37 -25.61 8.25
C PHE A 282 -0.06 -24.46 7.32
N CYS A 283 0.39 -24.46 6.06
CA CYS A 283 0.04 -23.42 5.09
C CYS A 283 -1.47 -23.30 4.91
N ARG A 284 -2.20 -24.42 4.76
CA ARG A 284 -3.66 -24.42 4.63
C ARG A 284 -4.33 -23.80 5.85
N THR A 285 -3.96 -24.25 7.04
CA THR A 285 -4.54 -23.78 8.30
C THR A 285 -4.31 -22.28 8.51
N VAL A 286 -3.11 -21.79 8.22
CA VAL A 286 -2.79 -20.36 8.29
C VAL A 286 -3.64 -19.57 7.28
N LEU A 287 -3.72 -20.03 6.03
CA LEU A 287 -4.43 -19.32 4.97
C LEU A 287 -5.95 -19.37 5.12
N ASP A 288 -6.50 -20.38 5.79
CA ASP A 288 -7.90 -20.43 6.21
C ASP A 288 -8.18 -19.27 7.18
N GLU A 289 -7.39 -19.13 8.24
CA GLU A 289 -7.58 -18.05 9.24
C GLU A 289 -7.30 -16.66 8.66
N VAL A 290 -6.30 -16.52 7.78
CA VAL A 290 -6.09 -15.28 7.00
C VAL A 290 -7.32 -14.94 6.17
N SER A 291 -7.90 -15.93 5.47
CA SER A 291 -9.08 -15.71 4.63
C SER A 291 -10.35 -15.41 5.43
N GLU A 292 -10.41 -15.77 6.71
CA GLU A 292 -11.50 -15.36 7.61
C GLU A 292 -11.36 -13.91 8.07
N VAL A 293 -10.14 -13.47 8.41
CA VAL A 293 -9.88 -12.12 8.93
C VAL A 293 -9.91 -11.07 7.83
N PHE A 294 -9.38 -11.41 6.66
CA PHE A 294 -9.20 -10.47 5.55
C PHE A 294 -10.20 -10.77 4.42
N PRO A 295 -11.22 -9.92 4.21
CA PRO A 295 -12.22 -10.13 3.16
C PRO A 295 -11.71 -9.79 1.76
N SER A 296 -10.48 -9.26 1.64
CA SER A 296 -9.84 -8.97 0.36
C SER A 296 -9.94 -10.16 -0.59
N PRO A 297 -10.26 -9.94 -1.88
CA PRO A 297 -10.20 -11.01 -2.86
C PRO A 297 -8.76 -11.47 -3.09
N TYR A 298 -7.76 -10.66 -2.76
CA TYR A 298 -6.34 -10.99 -2.88
C TYR A 298 -5.75 -11.39 -1.53
N VAL A 299 -4.94 -12.44 -1.53
CA VAL A 299 -4.02 -12.80 -0.43
C VAL A 299 -2.64 -12.96 -1.05
N HIS A 300 -1.65 -12.25 -0.50
CA HIS A 300 -0.27 -12.34 -0.94
C HIS A 300 0.43 -13.50 -0.21
N ILE A 301 1.15 -14.33 -0.94
CA ILE A 301 1.85 -15.50 -0.38
C ILE A 301 3.38 -15.43 -0.57
N GLY A 302 3.90 -14.23 -0.83
CA GLY A 302 5.32 -13.99 -0.98
C GLY A 302 5.89 -14.61 -2.25
N GLY A 303 6.99 -15.36 -2.07
CA GLY A 303 7.58 -16.23 -3.08
C GLY A 303 8.89 -15.74 -3.68
N ASP A 304 9.34 -14.55 -3.28
CA ASP A 304 10.64 -13.97 -3.57
C ASP A 304 11.77 -14.61 -2.75
N GLU A 305 13.01 -14.30 -3.15
CA GLU A 305 14.24 -14.50 -2.37
C GLU A 305 14.25 -15.82 -1.56
N CYS A 306 13.98 -16.94 -2.25
CA CYS A 306 13.89 -18.27 -1.65
C CYS A 306 15.09 -19.14 -2.07
N PRO A 307 16.22 -19.15 -1.32
CA PRO A 307 17.38 -19.99 -1.63
C PRO A 307 17.01 -21.46 -1.55
N ARG A 308 17.18 -22.17 -2.67
CA ARG A 308 16.82 -23.60 -2.78
C ARG A 308 17.87 -24.54 -2.17
N THR A 309 18.94 -24.00 -1.58
CA THR A 309 20.09 -24.73 -1.04
C THR A 309 19.67 -25.83 -0.05
N GLU A 310 18.74 -25.57 0.85
CA GLU A 310 18.25 -26.58 1.80
C GLU A 310 17.49 -27.71 1.12
N TRP A 311 16.68 -27.41 0.10
CA TRP A 311 15.97 -28.42 -0.67
C TRP A 311 16.90 -29.28 -1.52
N GLU A 312 17.90 -28.67 -2.16
CA GLU A 312 18.89 -29.41 -2.96
C GLU A 312 19.68 -30.42 -2.12
N ALA A 313 19.99 -30.06 -0.87
CA ALA A 313 20.65 -30.94 0.08
C ALA A 313 19.71 -31.98 0.74
N SER A 314 18.39 -31.78 0.70
CA SER A 314 17.40 -32.56 1.46
C SER A 314 16.99 -33.86 0.76
N GLY A 315 17.12 -34.98 1.47
CA GLY A 315 16.59 -36.27 1.02
C GLY A 315 15.06 -36.27 0.87
N ALA A 316 14.35 -35.58 1.77
CA ALA A 316 12.90 -35.44 1.72
C ALA A 316 12.44 -34.63 0.50
N ALA A 317 13.18 -33.56 0.16
CA ALA A 317 12.89 -32.76 -1.02
C ALA A 317 13.12 -33.54 -2.33
N ARG A 318 14.21 -34.33 -2.41
CA ARG A 318 14.43 -35.23 -3.56
C ARG A 318 13.31 -36.27 -3.69
N ALA A 319 12.88 -36.86 -2.57
CA ALA A 319 11.76 -37.81 -2.57
C ALA A 319 10.45 -37.14 -3.01
N ARG A 320 10.16 -35.92 -2.53
CA ARG A 320 9.00 -35.14 -2.98
C ARG A 320 9.06 -34.86 -4.47
N ALA A 321 10.19 -34.34 -4.98
CA ALA A 321 10.34 -34.05 -6.40
C ALA A 321 10.05 -35.29 -7.26
N ALA A 322 10.58 -36.46 -6.87
CA ALA A 322 10.31 -37.72 -7.55
C ALA A 322 8.83 -38.14 -7.47
N ALA A 323 8.19 -38.00 -6.31
CA ALA A 323 6.78 -38.34 -6.11
C ALA A 323 5.84 -37.48 -6.96
N GLU A 324 6.19 -36.21 -7.16
CA GLU A 324 5.41 -35.24 -7.94
C GLU A 324 5.80 -35.22 -9.44
N GLY A 325 6.72 -36.09 -9.86
CA GLY A 325 7.17 -36.19 -11.26
C GLY A 325 8.00 -34.99 -11.75
N LEU A 326 8.67 -34.28 -10.84
CA LEU A 326 9.52 -33.13 -11.13
C LEU A 326 10.96 -33.56 -11.48
N ALA A 327 11.67 -32.76 -12.28
CA ALA A 327 13.04 -33.08 -12.68
C ALA A 327 14.04 -33.08 -11.51
N GLY A 328 13.72 -32.37 -10.43
CA GLY A 328 14.51 -32.34 -9.21
C GLY A 328 14.08 -31.23 -8.25
N PRO A 329 14.81 -31.05 -7.14
CA PRO A 329 14.47 -30.05 -6.12
C PRO A 329 14.36 -28.60 -6.63
N GLY A 330 15.05 -28.25 -7.72
CA GLY A 330 14.97 -26.92 -8.33
C GLY A 330 13.56 -26.51 -8.79
N GLU A 331 12.71 -27.47 -9.14
CA GLU A 331 11.33 -27.24 -9.60
C GLU A 331 10.31 -27.19 -8.44
N LEU A 332 10.73 -27.51 -7.21
CA LEU A 332 9.84 -27.54 -6.05
C LEU A 332 9.29 -26.17 -5.68
N HIS A 333 9.99 -25.07 -6.00
CA HIS A 333 9.49 -23.72 -5.72
C HIS A 333 8.19 -23.45 -6.49
N GLY A 334 8.23 -23.64 -7.81
CA GLY A 334 7.05 -23.49 -8.65
C GLY A 334 5.93 -24.45 -8.24
N TRP A 335 6.24 -25.71 -7.92
CA TRP A 335 5.25 -26.67 -7.41
C TRP A 335 4.63 -26.24 -6.08
N PHE A 336 5.44 -25.83 -5.10
CA PHE A 336 4.99 -25.36 -3.79
C PHE A 336 4.01 -24.19 -3.96
N MET A 337 4.39 -23.19 -4.77
CA MET A 337 3.56 -22.02 -5.01
C MET A 337 2.22 -22.39 -5.64
N ARG A 338 2.15 -23.33 -6.61
CA ARG A 338 0.84 -23.75 -7.15
C ARG A 338 0.01 -24.50 -6.12
N THR A 339 0.64 -25.35 -5.32
CA THR A 339 -0.08 -26.15 -4.31
C THR A 339 -0.76 -25.23 -3.29
N VAL A 340 -0.06 -24.20 -2.83
CA VAL A 340 -0.62 -23.20 -1.92
C VAL A 340 -1.68 -22.35 -2.62
N ALA A 341 -1.42 -21.89 -3.85
CA ALA A 341 -2.36 -21.08 -4.61
C ALA A 341 -3.67 -21.80 -4.94
N ALA A 342 -3.61 -23.11 -5.20
CA ALA A 342 -4.79 -23.93 -5.40
C ALA A 342 -5.69 -23.94 -4.16
N HIS A 343 -5.10 -23.96 -2.96
CA HIS A 343 -5.86 -23.82 -1.71
C HIS A 343 -6.55 -22.46 -1.61
N LEU A 344 -5.82 -21.36 -1.83
CA LEU A 344 -6.41 -20.01 -1.86
C LEU A 344 -7.56 -19.89 -2.86
N THR A 345 -7.38 -20.45 -4.05
CA THR A 345 -8.41 -20.46 -5.09
C THR A 345 -9.64 -21.24 -4.65
N SER A 346 -9.47 -22.35 -3.93
CA SER A 346 -10.58 -23.13 -3.34
C SER A 346 -11.36 -22.35 -2.28
N LEU A 347 -10.71 -21.40 -1.60
CA LEU A 347 -11.33 -20.44 -0.67
C LEU A 347 -11.98 -19.24 -1.38
N GLY A 348 -11.97 -19.21 -2.72
CA GLY A 348 -12.49 -18.08 -3.52
C GLY A 348 -11.58 -16.85 -3.51
N ARG A 349 -10.31 -17.02 -3.10
CA ARG A 349 -9.29 -15.96 -3.10
C ARG A 349 -8.46 -16.02 -4.39
N ARG A 350 -7.83 -14.90 -4.72
CA ARG A 350 -6.88 -14.74 -5.82
C ARG A 350 -5.47 -14.71 -5.26
N PRO A 351 -4.61 -15.66 -5.62
CA PRO A 351 -3.22 -15.64 -5.18
C PRO A 351 -2.51 -14.44 -5.80
N LEU A 352 -1.81 -13.69 -4.94
CA LEU A 352 -0.87 -12.63 -5.30
C LEU A 352 0.51 -13.08 -4.84
N GLY A 353 1.55 -12.83 -5.63
CA GLY A 353 2.91 -13.23 -5.27
C GLY A 353 3.95 -12.32 -5.90
N TRP A 354 5.10 -12.24 -5.25
CA TRP A 354 6.31 -11.73 -5.86
C TRP A 354 6.80 -12.76 -6.87
N THR A 355 7.37 -12.29 -7.96
CA THR A 355 8.06 -13.18 -8.90
C THR A 355 9.48 -12.69 -9.07
N GLU A 356 10.39 -13.64 -9.27
CA GLU A 356 11.78 -13.36 -9.63
C GLU A 356 11.99 -13.40 -11.14
N THR A 357 13.06 -12.76 -11.61
CA THR A 357 13.44 -12.91 -13.03
C THR A 357 13.85 -14.36 -13.29
N GLY A 358 13.13 -15.04 -14.18
CA GLY A 358 13.43 -16.43 -14.55
C GLY A 358 12.72 -17.49 -13.70
N THR A 359 11.94 -17.07 -12.70
CA THR A 359 10.98 -17.94 -11.99
C THR A 359 9.59 -17.58 -12.49
N GLU A 360 8.83 -18.57 -12.95
CA GLU A 360 7.47 -18.34 -13.44
C GLU A 360 6.46 -18.89 -12.44
N LEU A 361 5.55 -18.01 -12.01
CA LEU A 361 4.39 -18.42 -11.24
C LEU A 361 3.28 -18.94 -12.18
N PRO A 362 2.38 -19.80 -11.69
CA PRO A 362 1.28 -20.33 -12.49
C PRO A 362 0.28 -19.24 -12.92
N SER A 363 -0.44 -19.49 -14.02
CA SER A 363 -1.30 -18.50 -14.70
C SER A 363 -2.46 -17.93 -13.89
N ASP A 364 -2.81 -18.56 -12.78
CA ASP A 364 -3.84 -18.12 -11.83
C ASP A 364 -3.34 -17.01 -10.88
N PHE A 365 -2.03 -16.77 -10.80
CA PHE A 365 -1.47 -15.68 -10.03
C PHE A 365 -1.67 -14.33 -10.69
N THR A 366 -2.08 -13.37 -9.86
CA THR A 366 -1.71 -11.97 -10.08
C THR A 366 -0.28 -11.78 -9.60
N ILE A 367 0.51 -11.02 -10.36
CA ILE A 367 1.94 -10.89 -10.09
C ILE A 367 2.28 -9.48 -9.64
N LEU A 368 2.99 -9.38 -8.51
CA LEU A 368 3.62 -8.15 -8.07
C LEU A 368 5.07 -8.12 -8.56
N THR A 369 5.37 -7.25 -9.53
CA THR A 369 6.64 -7.28 -10.26
C THR A 369 7.57 -6.18 -9.77
N TRP A 370 8.70 -6.57 -9.19
CA TRP A 370 9.52 -5.64 -8.42
C TRP A 370 10.90 -5.30 -9.00
N ARG A 371 11.39 -6.09 -9.96
CA ARG A 371 12.73 -5.88 -10.55
C ARG A 371 12.79 -4.62 -11.43
N ASP A 372 12.11 -4.64 -12.57
CA ASP A 372 12.08 -3.52 -13.52
C ASP A 372 10.79 -3.53 -14.37
N ALA A 373 10.63 -2.53 -15.24
CA ALA A 373 9.47 -2.40 -16.10
C ALA A 373 9.36 -3.58 -17.10
N GLU A 374 10.49 -4.05 -17.63
CA GLU A 374 10.52 -5.12 -18.64
C GLU A 374 10.16 -6.49 -18.02
N HIS A 375 10.50 -6.69 -16.75
CA HIS A 375 10.01 -7.81 -15.97
C HIS A 375 8.48 -7.84 -15.89
N GLY A 376 7.85 -6.70 -15.58
CA GLY A 376 6.40 -6.59 -15.56
C GLY A 376 5.75 -6.78 -16.93
N ARG A 377 6.37 -6.23 -17.98
CA ARG A 377 5.93 -6.43 -19.36
C ARG A 377 5.94 -7.91 -19.77
N ARG A 378 7.01 -8.65 -19.44
CA ARG A 378 7.08 -10.10 -19.73
C ARG A 378 6.00 -10.90 -18.99
N ALA A 379 5.76 -10.59 -17.71
CA ALA A 379 4.69 -11.23 -16.95
C ALA A 379 3.30 -10.96 -17.57
N ALA A 380 3.04 -9.72 -17.96
CA ALA A 380 1.80 -9.34 -18.64
C ALA A 380 1.61 -10.06 -19.99
N LEU A 381 2.67 -10.18 -20.80
CA LEU A 381 2.63 -10.90 -22.09
C LEU A 381 2.44 -12.41 -21.95
N ARG A 382 2.73 -12.98 -20.77
CA ARG A 382 2.39 -14.38 -20.44
C ARG A 382 0.94 -14.56 -19.97
N GLY A 383 0.18 -13.48 -19.86
CA GLY A 383 -1.25 -13.51 -19.55
C GLY A 383 -1.60 -13.23 -18.09
N HIS A 384 -0.63 -12.91 -17.23
CA HIS A 384 -0.89 -12.52 -15.84
C HIS A 384 -1.43 -11.09 -15.77
N ASP A 385 -2.30 -10.83 -14.80
CA ASP A 385 -2.53 -9.48 -14.33
C ASP A 385 -1.35 -9.05 -13.45
N VAL A 386 -0.88 -7.81 -13.61
CA VAL A 386 0.36 -7.32 -12.96
C VAL A 386 0.14 -6.04 -12.17
N VAL A 387 0.79 -5.98 -11.00
CA VAL A 387 0.98 -4.76 -10.21
C VAL A 387 2.45 -4.37 -10.32
N MET A 388 2.71 -3.19 -10.88
CA MET A 388 4.07 -2.71 -11.13
C MET A 388 4.65 -2.08 -9.86
N ALA A 389 5.73 -2.66 -9.34
CA ALA A 389 6.49 -2.14 -8.21
C ALA A 389 8.01 -2.13 -8.43
N PRO A 390 8.52 -1.63 -9.57
CA PRO A 390 9.96 -1.66 -9.84
C PRO A 390 10.74 -0.90 -8.75
N PHE A 391 11.73 -1.57 -8.16
CA PHE A 391 12.35 -1.13 -6.91
C PHE A 391 13.00 0.24 -7.01
N ARG A 392 13.63 0.54 -8.16
CA ARG A 392 14.26 1.85 -8.44
C ARG A 392 13.29 3.02 -8.60
N SER A 393 11.99 2.81 -8.42
CA SER A 393 10.99 3.87 -8.54
C SER A 393 9.84 3.79 -7.53
N THR A 394 9.79 2.72 -6.73
CA THR A 394 8.66 2.49 -5.81
C THR A 394 9.08 2.05 -4.40
N TYR A 395 10.36 1.76 -4.15
CA TYR A 395 10.84 1.34 -2.82
C TYR A 395 11.21 2.59 -2.01
N LEU A 396 10.27 2.99 -1.16
CA LEU A 396 10.38 4.23 -0.38
C LEU A 396 11.28 4.07 0.85
N ASP A 397 11.76 2.87 1.13
CA ASP A 397 12.84 2.58 2.08
C ASP A 397 14.22 3.05 1.59
N TYR A 398 14.35 3.41 0.31
CA TYR A 398 15.62 3.92 -0.24
C TYR A 398 15.85 5.38 0.19
N PRO A 399 17.12 5.81 0.38
CA PRO A 399 17.48 7.20 0.64
C PRO A 399 16.87 8.18 -0.37
N GLN A 400 16.43 9.36 0.09
CA GLN A 400 15.86 10.41 -0.78
C GLN A 400 16.89 11.37 -1.36
N SER A 401 18.12 11.37 -0.82
CA SER A 401 19.23 12.15 -1.35
C SER A 401 20.59 11.53 -1.01
N ALA A 402 21.62 12.02 -1.67
CA ALA A 402 23.02 11.71 -1.35
C ALA A 402 23.60 12.63 -0.26
N ASP A 403 22.78 13.45 0.39
CA ASP A 403 23.23 14.33 1.47
C ASP A 403 23.79 13.49 2.64
N PRO A 404 24.94 13.84 3.23
CA PRO A 404 25.50 13.12 4.37
C PRO A 404 24.57 13.06 5.61
N GLY A 405 23.63 13.98 5.72
CA GLY A 405 22.59 14.02 6.77
C GLY A 405 21.31 13.25 6.43
N GLU A 406 21.23 12.61 5.26
CA GLU A 406 20.13 11.70 4.92
C GLU A 406 20.06 10.54 5.93
N PRO A 407 18.90 10.27 6.54
CA PRO A 407 18.74 9.09 7.39
C PRO A 407 19.10 7.80 6.64
N ARG A 408 19.65 6.82 7.37
CA ARG A 408 19.95 5.50 6.80
C ARG A 408 18.67 4.89 6.21
N GLY A 409 18.72 4.58 4.92
CA GLY A 409 17.74 3.77 4.22
C GLY A 409 18.38 2.48 3.71
N GLN A 410 17.62 1.72 2.94
CA GLN A 410 18.12 0.50 2.30
C GLN A 410 19.22 0.81 1.28
N ASP A 411 20.19 -0.10 1.17
CA ASP A 411 21.23 -0.02 0.17
C ASP A 411 20.63 -0.30 -1.23
N GLY A 412 20.34 0.77 -1.97
CA GLY A 412 19.74 0.66 -3.32
C GLY A 412 19.97 1.87 -4.23
N GLY A 413 20.69 2.88 -3.73
CA GLY A 413 20.85 4.19 -4.35
C GLY A 413 19.77 5.18 -3.94
N VAL A 414 19.86 6.39 -4.47
CA VAL A 414 18.91 7.47 -4.17
C VAL A 414 17.64 7.30 -5.02
N LEU A 415 16.49 7.24 -4.36
CA LEU A 415 15.18 7.39 -4.98
C LEU A 415 14.55 8.71 -4.53
N ASP A 416 14.76 9.76 -5.32
CA ASP A 416 14.18 11.06 -5.06
C ASP A 416 12.70 11.16 -5.48
N LEU A 417 12.10 12.32 -5.23
CA LEU A 417 10.70 12.58 -5.59
C LEU A 417 10.43 12.47 -7.09
N ARG A 418 11.40 12.85 -7.93
CA ARG A 418 11.26 12.83 -9.39
C ARG A 418 11.29 11.40 -9.93
N GLY A 419 12.17 10.56 -9.39
CA GLY A 419 12.26 9.14 -9.74
C GLY A 419 10.95 8.39 -9.52
N VAL A 420 10.23 8.70 -8.44
CA VAL A 420 8.88 8.14 -8.19
C VAL A 420 7.84 8.70 -9.17
N TYR A 421 7.89 10.01 -9.42
CA TYR A 421 6.94 10.69 -10.29
C TYR A 421 7.05 10.24 -11.76
N ASP A 422 8.26 10.00 -12.25
CA ASP A 422 8.52 9.68 -13.67
C ASP A 422 8.18 8.24 -14.05
N ASN A 423 8.01 7.36 -13.08
CA ASN A 423 7.57 6.01 -13.34
C ASN A 423 6.17 6.00 -13.96
N ASP A 424 6.03 5.41 -15.15
CA ASP A 424 4.74 5.11 -15.75
C ASP A 424 4.52 3.59 -15.71
N PRO A 425 3.54 3.08 -14.92
CA PRO A 425 3.29 1.65 -14.80
C PRO A 425 2.91 0.95 -16.11
N ALA A 426 2.34 1.69 -17.06
CA ALA A 426 1.91 1.15 -18.36
C ALA A 426 2.25 2.19 -19.44
N PRO A 427 3.54 2.32 -19.82
CA PRO A 427 3.99 3.37 -20.70
C PRO A 427 3.44 3.17 -22.12
N ALA A 428 3.18 4.26 -22.83
CA ALA A 428 2.48 4.25 -24.11
C ALA A 428 3.18 3.45 -25.25
N HIS A 429 4.46 3.12 -25.09
CA HIS A 429 5.21 2.32 -26.05
C HIS A 429 5.05 0.80 -25.87
N TRP A 430 4.39 0.36 -24.78
CA TRP A 430 4.06 -1.06 -24.60
C TRP A 430 2.97 -1.53 -25.53
N GLU A 431 2.96 -2.83 -25.80
CA GLU A 431 1.88 -3.49 -26.51
C GLU A 431 0.54 -3.28 -25.78
N PRO A 432 -0.56 -3.02 -26.52
CA PRO A 432 -1.88 -2.88 -25.91
C PRO A 432 -2.30 -4.10 -25.08
N GLU A 433 -1.84 -5.30 -25.43
CA GLU A 433 -2.11 -6.53 -24.67
C GLU A 433 -1.43 -6.50 -23.29
N ALA A 434 -0.13 -6.17 -23.24
CA ALA A 434 0.60 -6.05 -21.98
C ALA A 434 0.02 -4.92 -21.11
N ALA A 435 -0.22 -3.75 -21.71
CA ALA A 435 -0.74 -2.59 -20.99
C ALA A 435 -2.12 -2.84 -20.35
N ARG A 436 -2.99 -3.64 -20.99
CA ARG A 436 -4.32 -4.00 -20.45
C ARG A 436 -4.27 -4.88 -19.21
N ARG A 437 -3.17 -5.59 -18.99
CA ARG A 437 -2.96 -6.46 -17.82
C ARG A 437 -2.39 -5.72 -16.61
N VAL A 438 -1.94 -4.48 -16.78
CA VAL A 438 -1.45 -3.65 -15.68
C VAL A 438 -2.62 -3.16 -14.83
N LEU A 439 -2.77 -3.75 -13.64
CA LEU A 439 -3.78 -3.33 -12.67
C LEU A 439 -3.45 -1.97 -12.07
N GLY A 440 -2.16 -1.67 -11.91
CA GLY A 440 -1.65 -0.39 -11.43
C GLY A 440 -0.27 -0.48 -10.80
N THR A 441 -0.05 0.30 -9.72
CA THR A 441 1.27 0.41 -9.06
C THR A 441 1.15 0.48 -7.55
N GLN A 442 2.27 0.25 -6.88
CA GLN A 442 2.37 0.20 -5.43
C GLN A 442 3.74 0.66 -4.95
N ALA A 443 3.76 1.49 -3.91
CA ALA A 443 4.98 1.80 -3.16
C ALA A 443 5.28 0.68 -2.15
N GLN A 444 6.56 0.39 -1.91
CA GLN A 444 6.98 -0.53 -0.85
C GLN A 444 7.70 0.25 0.25
N LEU A 445 7.33 0.01 1.51
CA LEU A 445 8.00 0.54 2.69
C LEU A 445 8.50 -0.65 3.51
N TRP A 446 9.69 -1.12 3.17
CA TRP A 446 10.44 -2.09 3.96
C TRP A 446 11.05 -1.40 5.19
N THR A 447 11.13 -2.10 6.33
CA THR A 447 11.33 -1.44 7.62
C THR A 447 12.61 -1.82 8.36
N GLU A 448 13.60 -2.43 7.71
CA GLU A 448 14.91 -2.75 8.33
C GLU A 448 15.53 -1.54 9.05
N TYR A 449 15.46 -0.37 8.41
CA TYR A 449 16.02 0.89 8.93
C TYR A 449 14.96 1.95 9.32
N ALA A 450 13.67 1.59 9.29
CA ALA A 450 12.56 2.47 9.62
C ALA A 450 11.74 1.91 10.79
N ARG A 451 12.17 2.23 12.01
CA ARG A 451 11.67 1.65 13.27
C ARG A 451 10.47 2.40 13.83
N THR A 452 10.41 3.71 13.64
CA THR A 452 9.38 4.58 14.25
C THR A 452 8.41 5.16 13.22
N PRO A 453 7.18 5.52 13.64
CA PRO A 453 6.24 6.28 12.83
C PRO A 453 6.81 7.49 12.11
N GLU A 454 7.71 8.24 12.76
CA GLU A 454 8.33 9.44 12.19
C GLU A 454 9.30 9.10 11.07
N GLN A 455 10.05 7.99 11.19
CA GLN A 455 10.95 7.53 10.13
C GLN A 455 10.16 7.04 8.92
N LEU A 456 9.05 6.34 9.15
CA LEU A 456 8.14 5.92 8.08
C LEU A 456 7.49 7.12 7.38
N ASP A 457 7.02 8.12 8.13
CA ASP A 457 6.48 9.36 7.56
C ASP A 457 7.53 10.10 6.72
N TYR A 458 8.78 10.16 7.20
CA TYR A 458 9.90 10.76 6.49
C TYR A 458 10.15 10.06 5.16
N LEU A 459 10.22 8.73 5.16
CA LEU A 459 10.47 7.92 3.97
C LEU A 459 9.31 7.96 2.99
N ALA A 460 8.07 7.84 3.49
CA ALA A 460 6.87 7.86 2.67
C ALA A 460 6.62 9.23 2.03
N PHE A 461 6.77 10.34 2.77
CA PHE A 461 6.36 11.66 2.31
C PHE A 461 7.53 12.62 2.03
N PRO A 462 7.54 13.30 0.87
CA PRO A 462 6.41 13.47 -0.06
C PRO A 462 6.34 12.47 -1.22
N ARG A 463 7.17 11.43 -1.29
CA ARG A 463 7.23 10.49 -2.43
C ARG A 463 5.91 9.77 -2.70
N LEU A 464 5.16 9.41 -1.67
CA LEU A 464 3.85 8.77 -1.79
C LEU A 464 2.81 9.68 -2.46
N CYS A 465 2.96 11.00 -2.37
CA CYS A 465 2.15 11.95 -3.13
C CYS A 465 2.41 11.85 -4.64
N ALA A 466 3.68 11.63 -5.04
CA ALA A 466 4.03 11.42 -6.44
C ALA A 466 3.49 10.08 -6.96
N LEU A 467 3.61 9.00 -6.16
CA LEU A 467 3.01 7.71 -6.51
C LEU A 467 1.49 7.82 -6.68
N ALA A 468 0.81 8.52 -5.77
CA ALA A 468 -0.63 8.76 -5.87
C ALA A 468 -1.01 9.52 -7.15
N GLU A 469 -0.24 10.55 -7.54
CA GLU A 469 -0.46 11.25 -8.80
C GLU A 469 -0.19 10.36 -10.03
N THR A 470 0.84 9.52 -9.99
CA THR A 470 1.14 8.50 -11.01
C THR A 470 -0.01 7.52 -11.19
N ALA A 471 -0.59 7.04 -10.08
CA ALA A 471 -1.61 6.01 -10.09
C ALA A 471 -3.02 6.53 -10.42
N TRP A 472 -3.25 7.83 -10.17
CA TRP A 472 -4.56 8.47 -10.32
C TRP A 472 -4.69 9.29 -11.62
N SER A 473 -3.74 10.18 -11.89
CA SER A 473 -3.92 11.27 -12.87
C SER A 473 -3.59 10.83 -14.29
N ALA A 474 -4.50 11.08 -15.24
CA ALA A 474 -4.24 10.87 -16.66
C ALA A 474 -3.22 11.88 -17.24
N HIS A 475 -3.25 13.12 -16.75
CA HIS A 475 -2.39 14.21 -17.20
C HIS A 475 -1.42 14.65 -16.10
N ARG A 476 -0.15 14.27 -16.27
CA ARG A 476 0.94 14.56 -15.35
C ARG A 476 1.81 15.68 -15.90
N ASP A 477 2.06 16.71 -15.09
CA ASP A 477 2.96 17.81 -15.38
C ASP A 477 3.81 18.12 -14.14
N TRP A 478 5.13 18.02 -14.26
CA TRP A 478 6.04 18.06 -13.11
C TRP A 478 6.17 19.41 -12.43
N PRO A 479 6.38 20.53 -13.16
CA PRO A 479 6.30 21.86 -12.57
C PRO A 479 4.96 22.09 -11.86
N GLY A 480 3.84 21.70 -12.48
CA GLY A 480 2.52 21.79 -11.87
C GLY A 480 2.38 20.91 -10.62
N PHE A 481 2.93 19.70 -10.62
CA PHE A 481 2.96 18.82 -9.45
C PHE A 481 3.73 19.46 -8.29
N LEU A 482 4.95 19.96 -8.53
CA LEU A 482 5.75 20.61 -7.51
C LEU A 482 5.05 21.84 -6.92
N HIS A 483 4.38 22.62 -7.76
CA HIS A 483 3.56 23.75 -7.33
C HIS A 483 2.44 23.32 -6.37
N ARG A 484 1.63 22.32 -6.77
CA ARG A 484 0.54 21.79 -5.91
C ARG A 484 1.07 21.15 -4.63
N LEU A 485 2.20 20.45 -4.72
CA LEU A 485 2.88 19.83 -3.58
C LEU A 485 3.36 20.87 -2.58
N GLY A 486 3.80 22.04 -3.04
CA GLY A 486 4.19 23.17 -2.19
C GLY A 486 3.09 23.55 -1.19
N HIS A 487 1.85 23.73 -1.66
CA HIS A 487 0.70 23.93 -0.79
C HIS A 487 0.33 22.65 -0.02
N HIS A 488 0.39 21.47 -0.65
CA HIS A 488 0.02 20.22 -0.01
C HIS A 488 0.86 19.87 1.23
N ARG A 489 2.09 20.37 1.33
CA ARG A 489 2.92 20.24 2.54
C ARG A 489 2.28 20.85 3.78
N THR A 490 1.47 21.91 3.65
CA THR A 490 0.73 22.47 4.80
C THR A 490 -0.36 21.53 5.28
N ARG A 491 -0.99 20.76 4.36
CA ARG A 491 -1.94 19.70 4.70
C ARG A 491 -1.26 18.53 5.40
N LEU A 492 -0.11 18.10 4.90
CA LEU A 492 0.71 17.07 5.55
C LEU A 492 1.11 17.49 6.98
N ALA A 493 1.53 18.75 7.15
CA ALA A 493 1.84 19.29 8.48
C ALA A 493 0.62 19.32 9.42
N ALA A 494 -0.57 19.70 8.92
CA ALA A 494 -1.80 19.68 9.70
C ALA A 494 -2.23 18.25 10.11
N LEU A 495 -1.88 17.24 9.31
CA LEU A 495 -2.06 15.82 9.61
C LEU A 495 -0.96 15.24 10.52
N GLY A 496 -0.01 16.07 10.97
CA GLY A 496 1.11 15.64 11.80
C GLY A 496 2.16 14.80 11.07
N VAL A 497 2.18 14.79 9.73
CA VAL A 497 3.16 14.04 8.93
C VAL A 497 4.48 14.79 8.90
N ARG A 498 5.53 14.17 9.45
CA ARG A 498 6.90 14.72 9.46
C ARG A 498 7.70 14.20 8.27
N GLY A 499 7.34 14.67 7.07
CA GLY A 499 8.05 14.35 5.84
C GLY A 499 9.38 15.08 5.67
N ARG A 500 10.12 14.77 4.60
CA ARG A 500 11.33 15.53 4.22
C ARG A 500 11.01 17.00 3.93
N THR A 501 11.66 17.92 4.65
CA THR A 501 11.69 19.34 4.29
C THR A 501 12.62 19.55 3.09
N PRO A 502 12.18 20.25 2.03
CA PRO A 502 13.08 20.59 0.94
C PRO A 502 14.19 21.51 1.48
N HIS A 503 15.45 21.13 1.28
CA HIS A 503 16.53 22.10 1.40
C HIS A 503 16.40 23.10 0.24
N PRO A 504 16.55 24.42 0.48
CA PRO A 504 16.63 25.38 -0.59
C PRO A 504 18.04 25.30 -1.20
N THR A 505 18.27 24.43 -2.18
CA THR A 505 19.48 24.49 -3.01
C THR A 505 19.16 24.22 -4.47
N GLY A 506 19.71 25.07 -5.34
CA GLY A 506 19.53 25.06 -6.79
C GLY A 506 20.13 23.83 -7.49
N PRO A 507 20.27 23.87 -8.83
CA PRO A 507 20.57 22.68 -9.61
C PRO A 507 21.95 22.13 -9.23
N THR A 508 21.97 20.96 -8.58
CA THR A 508 23.18 20.16 -8.49
C THR A 508 23.42 19.51 -9.86
N PRO A 509 24.60 19.71 -10.47
CA PRO A 509 24.91 19.15 -11.77
C PRO A 509 25.04 17.62 -11.66
N TYR A 510 24.33 16.91 -12.53
CA TYR A 510 24.49 15.48 -12.75
C TYR A 510 25.96 15.14 -13.07
N PRO A 511 26.59 14.16 -12.41
CA PRO A 511 27.79 13.54 -12.95
C PRO A 511 27.37 12.60 -14.09
N THR A 512 27.77 12.95 -15.30
CA THR A 512 27.72 12.08 -16.48
C THR A 512 28.84 11.03 -16.40
N GLY A 513 28.50 9.75 -16.47
CA GLY A 513 29.44 8.69 -16.89
C GLY A 513 29.46 7.44 -15.99
N PRO A 514 29.52 6.22 -16.57
CA PRO A 514 29.45 4.97 -15.82
C PRO A 514 30.84 4.51 -15.38
N THR A 515 30.98 4.09 -14.13
CA THR A 515 32.02 3.15 -13.72
C THR A 515 31.38 1.80 -13.39
N PRO A 516 31.83 0.70 -14.02
CA PRO A 516 31.28 -0.62 -13.76
C PRO A 516 31.86 -1.13 -12.43
N HIS A 517 31.09 -0.97 -11.36
CA HIS A 517 31.27 -1.80 -10.18
C HIS A 517 30.21 -2.89 -10.21
N THR A 518 30.68 -4.09 -10.51
CA THR A 518 30.00 -5.35 -10.23
C THR A 518 29.55 -5.36 -8.78
N VAL A 519 28.27 -5.12 -8.56
CA VAL A 519 27.60 -5.51 -7.33
C VAL A 519 27.46 -7.04 -7.40
N PRO A 520 27.92 -7.81 -6.41
CA PRO A 520 27.50 -9.20 -6.28
C PRO A 520 26.01 -9.15 -5.97
N VAL A 521 25.20 -9.61 -6.92
CA VAL A 521 23.83 -10.04 -6.64
C VAL A 521 23.97 -11.23 -5.67
N PRO A 522 23.37 -11.21 -4.47
CA PRO A 522 23.25 -12.42 -3.67
C PRO A 522 22.43 -13.48 -4.40
#